data_AF-A0A2G5QKE2-F1
#
_entry.id   AF-A0A2G5QKE2-F1
#
_cell.length_a   1.000
_cell.length_b   1.000
_cell.length_c   1.000
_cell.angle_alpha   90.00
_cell.angle_beta   90.00
_cell.angle_gamma   90.00
#
_symmetry.space_group_name_H-M   'P 1'
#
loop_
_entity.id
_entity.type
_entity.pdbx_description
1 polymer ?
#
loop_
_entity_poly.entity_id
_entity_poly.type
_entity_poly.pdbx_seq_one_letter_code
_entity_poly.pdbx_strand_id
1 'polypeptide(L)'
;MVTVRPPFSGELLGDPAIQNKKIGRDFAAMRGGHLSALSGVEAIIREKAPLLASYDVNRGQQPFFHEFTYTECLGAGLLVSPQSPEASARLVQMALEYSDQGFDAASAVLAQREERGTLDKYKQASGELNVKSVAFIPGTNMFHDMVSREALSRAMFEDEELVIKPHPLSDGKLIAELCSIFGHYRVLDPKLSGDACLVSAERVYACTTTEMGLYAVLMGKPIHNVGNFFNEGRGAYSAFYRQLWNKTPDEAKSTLTHILNSPLSGFMHKDDPNVADRVQAYFDAAMSVRASLKPVLPYPQAPASGAPVRPS
;
A
#
# COMPACT_ATOMS: atom_id res chain seq x y z
N MET A 1 -21.12 16.55 -22.03
CA MET A 1 -20.39 15.26 -22.09
C MET A 1 -20.86 14.42 -20.92
N VAL A 2 -21.50 13.28 -21.14
CA VAL A 2 -21.91 12.39 -20.04
C VAL A 2 -20.66 11.64 -19.60
N THR A 3 -20.10 12.03 -18.46
CA THR A 3 -18.92 11.36 -17.90
C THR A 3 -19.38 10.09 -17.18
N VAL A 4 -18.86 8.93 -17.61
CA VAL A 4 -19.08 7.67 -16.91
C VAL A 4 -18.31 7.72 -15.61
N ARG A 5 -19.01 7.63 -14.48
CA ARG A 5 -18.39 7.60 -13.16
C ARG A 5 -17.70 6.25 -12.96
N PRO A 6 -16.44 6.19 -12.44
CA PRO A 6 -15.79 4.94 -12.08
C PRO A 6 -16.67 4.14 -11.10
N PRO A 7 -16.78 2.82 -11.28
CA PRO A 7 -17.79 1.98 -10.62
C PRO A 7 -17.64 1.88 -9.09
N PHE A 8 -16.49 2.30 -8.54
CA PHE A 8 -16.18 2.18 -7.11
C PHE A 8 -15.99 3.53 -6.41
N SER A 9 -16.17 4.66 -7.12
CA SER A 9 -15.94 6.00 -6.56
C SER A 9 -16.94 6.42 -5.47
N GLY A 10 -18.04 5.68 -5.31
CA GLY A 10 -19.00 5.86 -4.22
C GLY A 10 -18.74 4.99 -2.99
N GLU A 11 -17.80 4.03 -3.06
CA GLU A 11 -17.53 3.11 -1.96
C GLU A 11 -16.73 3.81 -0.84
N LEU A 12 -17.21 3.76 0.40
CA LEU A 12 -16.60 4.43 1.56
C LEU A 12 -15.85 3.42 2.44
N LEU A 13 -14.79 3.90 3.10
CA LEU A 13 -13.99 3.16 4.08
C LEU A 13 -14.88 2.57 5.19
N GLY A 14 -15.77 3.39 5.72
CA GLY A 14 -16.63 3.04 6.85
C GLY A 14 -17.89 2.24 6.49
N ASP A 15 -18.14 1.93 5.21
CA ASP A 15 -19.37 1.23 4.80
C ASP A 15 -19.25 -0.29 5.04
N PRO A 16 -20.02 -0.87 5.99
CA PRO A 16 -19.94 -2.30 6.30
C PRO A 16 -20.32 -3.20 5.10
N ALA A 17 -21.20 -2.75 4.21
CA ALA A 17 -21.59 -3.51 3.03
C ALA A 17 -20.42 -3.63 2.04
N ILE A 18 -19.65 -2.55 1.87
CA ILE A 18 -18.44 -2.55 1.04
C ILE A 18 -17.36 -3.43 1.66
N GLN A 19 -17.14 -3.33 2.97
CA GLN A 19 -16.19 -4.18 3.68
C GLN A 19 -16.55 -5.67 3.52
N ASN A 20 -17.81 -6.03 3.76
CA ASN A 20 -18.31 -7.39 3.57
C ASN A 20 -18.12 -7.89 2.13
N LYS A 21 -18.34 -7.03 1.13
CA LYS A 21 -18.17 -7.35 -0.29
C LYS A 21 -16.70 -7.63 -0.65
N LYS A 22 -15.76 -6.86 -0.10
CA LYS A 22 -14.34 -6.93 -0.48
C LYS A 22 -13.58 -8.06 0.22
N ILE A 23 -13.81 -8.25 1.52
CA ILE A 23 -13.03 -9.18 2.35
C ILE A 23 -13.86 -10.32 2.96
N GLY A 24 -15.18 -10.31 2.77
CA GLY A 24 -16.09 -11.30 3.37
C GLY A 24 -16.56 -10.90 4.77
N ARG A 25 -17.68 -11.48 5.22
CA ARG A 25 -18.35 -11.12 6.49
C ARG A 25 -17.47 -11.38 7.71
N ASP A 26 -16.82 -12.54 7.76
CA ASP A 26 -16.03 -12.95 8.92
C ASP A 26 -14.82 -12.02 9.13
N PHE A 27 -14.13 -11.66 8.05
CA PHE A 27 -12.98 -10.74 8.09
C PHE A 27 -13.41 -9.29 8.32
N ALA A 28 -14.55 -8.85 7.76
CA ALA A 28 -15.11 -7.54 8.04
C ALA A 28 -15.51 -7.39 9.52
N ALA A 29 -16.05 -8.43 10.14
CA ALA A 29 -16.34 -8.46 11.58
C ALA A 29 -15.06 -8.47 12.45
N MET A 30 -13.95 -8.95 11.91
CA MET A 30 -12.64 -8.95 12.57
C MET A 30 -11.88 -7.64 12.42
N ARG A 31 -12.22 -6.79 11.44
CA ARG A 31 -11.64 -5.44 11.31
C ARG A 31 -12.07 -4.58 12.51
N GLY A 32 -11.10 -4.13 13.30
CA GLY A 32 -11.36 -3.34 14.50
C GLY A 32 -12.06 -2.00 14.22
N GLY A 33 -12.61 -1.37 15.27
CA GLY A 33 -13.25 -0.05 15.20
C GLY A 33 -12.30 1.12 14.85
N HIS A 34 -11.04 0.86 14.53
CA HIS A 34 -10.06 1.89 14.16
C HIS A 34 -10.41 2.60 12.85
N LEU A 35 -11.17 1.96 11.96
CA LEU A 35 -11.60 2.58 10.70
C LEU A 35 -12.46 3.82 10.90
N SER A 36 -13.26 3.89 11.97
CA SER A 36 -14.06 5.08 12.25
C SER A 36 -13.19 6.29 12.57
N ALA A 37 -12.00 6.07 13.16
CA ALA A 37 -11.04 7.14 13.44
C ALA A 37 -10.41 7.76 12.18
N LEU A 38 -10.52 7.07 11.03
CA LEU A 38 -10.01 7.56 9.74
C LEU A 38 -11.08 8.27 8.90
N SER A 39 -12.35 8.24 9.32
CA SER A 39 -13.47 8.83 8.56
C SER A 39 -13.33 10.34 8.34
N GLY A 40 -12.80 11.06 9.33
CA GLY A 40 -12.50 12.50 9.20
C GLY A 40 -11.47 12.79 8.12
N VAL A 41 -10.41 11.98 8.05
CA VAL A 41 -9.38 12.08 7.01
C VAL A 41 -9.96 11.73 5.63
N GLU A 42 -10.77 10.66 5.55
CA GLU A 42 -11.46 10.27 4.31
C GLU A 42 -12.34 11.40 3.77
N ALA A 43 -13.10 12.08 4.63
CA ALA A 43 -13.96 13.20 4.25
C ALA A 43 -13.15 14.33 3.62
N ILE A 44 -12.03 14.72 4.25
CA ILE A 44 -11.12 15.77 3.77
C ILE A 44 -10.52 15.38 2.42
N ILE A 45 -10.04 14.13 2.26
CA ILE A 45 -9.50 13.61 1.01
C ILE A 45 -10.55 13.74 -0.11
N ARG A 46 -11.78 13.27 0.13
CA ARG A 46 -12.85 13.29 -0.88
C ARG A 46 -13.32 14.69 -1.23
N GLU A 47 -13.38 15.59 -0.26
CA GLU A 47 -13.77 16.99 -0.46
C GLU A 47 -12.74 17.73 -1.33
N LYS A 48 -11.44 17.55 -1.04
CA LYS A 48 -10.36 18.27 -1.72
C LYS A 48 -9.89 17.64 -3.02
N ALA A 49 -10.26 16.39 -3.31
CA ALA A 49 -9.76 15.66 -4.46
C ALA A 49 -10.15 16.37 -5.78
N PRO A 50 -9.17 16.78 -6.62
CA PRO A 50 -9.44 17.45 -7.89
C PRO A 50 -9.93 16.48 -8.98
N LEU A 51 -9.75 15.17 -8.74
CA LEU A 51 -10.28 14.07 -9.55
C LEU A 51 -10.96 13.08 -8.60
N LEU A 52 -11.76 12.17 -9.14
CA LEU A 52 -12.43 11.16 -8.31
C LEU A 52 -11.40 10.32 -7.53
N ALA A 53 -11.69 10.08 -6.26
CA ALA A 53 -10.89 9.24 -5.37
C ALA A 53 -11.70 8.01 -4.96
N SER A 54 -11.23 6.82 -5.33
CA SER A 54 -11.87 5.55 -4.98
C SER A 54 -11.17 4.88 -3.80
N TYR A 55 -11.96 4.30 -2.90
CA TYR A 55 -11.43 3.57 -1.76
C TYR A 55 -10.96 2.17 -2.17
N ASP A 56 -9.72 1.83 -1.82
CA ASP A 56 -9.13 0.49 -1.86
C ASP A 56 -9.35 -0.22 -3.21
N VAL A 57 -8.96 0.48 -4.27
CA VAL A 57 -9.01 0.04 -5.67
C VAL A 57 -7.72 0.46 -6.35
N ASN A 58 -7.00 -0.49 -6.95
CA ASN A 58 -5.84 -0.17 -7.77
C ASN A 58 -6.11 -0.59 -9.22
N ARG A 59 -6.21 0.40 -10.11
CA ARG A 59 -6.28 0.20 -11.56
C ARG A 59 -5.15 0.99 -12.17
N GLY A 60 -4.00 0.37 -12.39
CA GLY A 60 -2.84 1.06 -12.96
C GLY A 60 -3.19 1.80 -14.26
N GLN A 61 -2.96 3.10 -14.30
CA GLN A 61 -3.18 3.99 -15.42
C GLN A 61 -1.84 4.55 -15.92
N GLN A 62 -1.88 5.09 -17.14
CA GLN A 62 -0.79 5.86 -17.71
C GLN A 62 -0.48 7.12 -16.88
N PRO A 63 0.72 7.71 -17.02
CA PRO A 63 1.15 8.86 -16.22
C PRO A 63 0.19 10.06 -16.20
N PHE A 64 -0.54 10.30 -17.29
CA PHE A 64 -1.67 11.24 -17.33
C PHE A 64 -2.94 10.58 -16.77
N PHE A 65 -2.95 10.30 -15.46
CA PHE A 65 -4.03 9.60 -14.77
C PHE A 65 -5.34 10.41 -14.72
N HIS A 66 -6.44 9.76 -14.37
CA HIS A 66 -7.78 10.39 -14.31
C HIS A 66 -8.50 10.15 -12.98
N GLU A 67 -7.87 9.40 -12.07
CA GLU A 67 -8.45 8.99 -10.80
C GLU A 67 -7.36 8.85 -9.74
N PHE A 68 -7.72 9.16 -8.49
CA PHE A 68 -6.95 8.82 -7.31
C PHE A 68 -7.50 7.55 -6.67
N THR A 69 -6.67 6.92 -5.86
CA THR A 69 -7.10 5.88 -4.93
C THR A 69 -6.60 6.22 -3.54
N TYR A 70 -7.27 5.71 -2.53
CA TYR A 70 -6.79 5.77 -1.17
C TYR A 70 -7.08 4.46 -0.45
N THR A 71 -6.16 4.06 0.43
CA THR A 71 -6.32 2.86 1.27
C THR A 71 -5.80 3.13 2.67
N GLU A 72 -6.22 2.28 3.60
CA GLU A 72 -5.70 2.29 4.97
C GLU A 72 -4.21 1.94 4.94
N CYS A 73 -3.41 2.73 5.66
CA CYS A 73 -1.97 2.55 5.72
C CYS A 73 -1.46 2.74 7.15
N LEU A 74 -0.62 1.81 7.59
CA LEU A 74 0.03 1.81 8.90
C LEU A 74 -0.96 1.97 10.08
N GLY A 75 -2.18 1.46 9.92
CA GLY A 75 -3.25 1.46 10.94
C GLY A 75 -3.73 2.84 11.42
N ALA A 76 -3.01 3.92 11.10
CA ALA A 76 -3.14 5.25 11.69
C ALA A 76 -3.44 6.34 10.66
N GLY A 77 -3.29 6.02 9.37
CA GLY A 77 -3.47 6.98 8.30
C GLY A 77 -4.09 6.39 7.04
N LEU A 78 -4.29 7.27 6.07
CA LEU A 78 -4.68 6.92 4.72
C LEU A 78 -3.53 7.23 3.78
N LEU A 79 -3.20 6.28 2.91
CA LEU A 79 -2.30 6.50 1.79
C LEU A 79 -3.14 6.83 0.56
N VAL A 80 -3.01 8.06 0.07
CA VAL A 80 -3.56 8.53 -1.20
C VAL A 80 -2.49 8.35 -2.27
N SER A 81 -2.89 7.83 -3.43
CA SER A 81 -2.03 7.75 -4.60
C SER A 81 -2.80 8.10 -5.87
N PRO A 82 -2.17 8.77 -6.87
CA PRO A 82 -2.72 8.74 -8.21
C PRO A 82 -2.77 7.28 -8.65
N GLN A 83 -3.77 6.90 -9.47
CA GLN A 83 -3.79 5.56 -10.07
C GLN A 83 -2.71 5.41 -11.17
N SER A 84 -1.51 5.95 -10.97
CA SER A 84 -0.35 5.80 -11.84
C SER A 84 0.89 5.54 -10.99
N PRO A 85 1.56 4.37 -11.16
CA PRO A 85 2.82 4.07 -10.47
C PRO A 85 3.91 5.10 -10.72
N GLU A 86 4.02 5.60 -11.95
CA GLU A 86 5.03 6.59 -12.35
C GLU A 86 4.80 7.93 -11.63
N ALA A 87 3.55 8.43 -11.62
CA ALA A 87 3.23 9.66 -10.92
C ALA A 87 3.43 9.52 -9.41
N SER A 88 3.05 8.38 -8.83
CA SER A 88 3.26 8.08 -7.41
C SER A 88 4.75 8.06 -7.04
N ALA A 89 5.59 7.45 -7.87
CA ALA A 89 7.03 7.40 -7.65
C ALA A 89 7.67 8.80 -7.69
N ARG A 90 7.25 9.66 -8.62
CA ARG A 90 7.72 11.06 -8.68
C ARG A 90 7.29 11.88 -7.46
N LEU A 91 6.07 11.69 -6.98
CA LEU A 91 5.58 12.38 -5.78
C LEU A 91 6.39 12.00 -4.54
N VAL A 92 6.70 10.72 -4.36
CA VAL A 92 7.57 10.26 -3.27
C VAL A 92 9.01 10.76 -3.45
N GLN A 93 9.52 10.84 -4.69
CA GLN A 93 10.83 11.46 -4.93
C GLN A 93 10.84 12.95 -4.55
N MET A 94 9.81 13.70 -4.94
CA MET A 94 9.65 15.10 -4.53
C MET A 94 9.50 15.22 -3.00
N ALA A 95 8.85 14.25 -2.36
CA ALA A 95 8.68 14.22 -0.91
C ALA A 95 10.03 14.14 -0.17
N LEU A 96 11.02 13.44 -0.72
CA LEU A 96 12.38 13.34 -0.18
C LEU A 96 13.20 14.63 -0.32
N GLU A 97 12.78 15.54 -1.18
CA GLU A 97 13.42 16.84 -1.41
C GLU A 97 12.69 17.97 -0.65
N TYR A 98 11.56 17.64 -0.02
CA TYR A 98 10.68 18.59 0.64
C TYR A 98 10.99 18.68 2.13
N SER A 99 11.06 19.89 2.68
CA SER A 99 11.33 20.11 4.09
C SER A 99 10.24 19.54 5.00
N ASP A 100 10.64 18.91 6.11
CA ASP A 100 9.74 18.42 7.14
C ASP A 100 8.81 19.55 7.65
N GLN A 101 7.53 19.22 7.84
CA GLN A 101 6.47 20.14 8.27
C GLN A 101 6.17 20.02 9.78
N GLY A 102 6.94 19.22 10.52
CA GLY A 102 6.99 19.24 11.98
C GLY A 102 6.08 18.25 12.70
N PHE A 103 5.12 17.59 12.02
CA PHE A 103 4.39 16.46 12.59
C PHE A 103 5.16 15.16 12.36
N ASP A 104 5.61 14.53 13.45
CA ASP A 104 6.31 13.24 13.39
C ASP A 104 5.33 12.07 13.29
N ALA A 105 4.92 11.80 12.05
CA ALA A 105 3.98 10.73 11.73
C ALA A 105 4.56 9.34 12.02
N ALA A 106 5.88 9.16 11.86
CA ALA A 106 6.54 7.88 12.11
C ALA A 106 6.48 7.49 13.58
N SER A 107 6.81 8.41 14.49
CA SER A 107 6.70 8.17 15.93
C SER A 107 5.25 7.98 16.36
N ALA A 108 4.30 8.73 15.80
CA ALA A 108 2.88 8.57 16.10
C ALA A 108 2.35 7.17 15.70
N VAL A 109 2.76 6.65 14.54
CA VAL A 109 2.43 5.28 14.09
C VAL A 109 2.93 4.23 15.08
N LEU A 110 4.17 4.37 15.58
CA LEU A 110 4.75 3.42 16.54
C LEU A 110 4.07 3.52 17.91
N ALA A 111 3.81 4.72 18.42
CA ALA A 111 3.11 4.92 19.68
C ALA A 111 1.68 4.32 19.64
N GLN A 112 0.98 4.48 18.52
CA GLN A 112 -0.34 3.89 18.34
C GLN A 112 -0.29 2.35 18.30
N ARG A 113 0.76 1.76 17.71
CA ARG A 113 0.95 0.31 17.77
C ARG A 113 1.05 -0.16 19.21
N GLU A 114 1.86 0.51 20.04
CA GLU A 114 2.03 0.16 21.45
C GLU A 114 0.71 0.27 22.22
N GLU A 115 -0.08 1.33 21.98
CA GLU A 115 -1.40 1.52 22.59
C GLU A 115 -2.39 0.42 22.19
N ARG A 116 -2.39 0.01 20.91
CA ARG A 116 -3.29 -1.03 20.39
C ARG A 116 -2.90 -2.44 20.81
N GLY A 117 -1.62 -2.65 21.14
CA GLY A 117 -1.05 -3.96 21.47
C GLY A 117 -0.88 -4.93 20.29
N THR A 118 -1.41 -4.62 19.10
CA THR A 118 -1.21 -5.39 17.86
C THR A 118 -1.37 -4.54 16.60
N LEU A 119 -0.63 -4.88 15.54
CA LEU A 119 -0.79 -4.36 14.16
C LEU A 119 -1.74 -5.19 13.32
N ASP A 120 -2.20 -6.35 13.81
CA ASP A 120 -3.03 -7.22 13.01
C ASP A 120 -4.36 -6.54 12.70
N LYS A 121 -4.66 -6.45 11.40
CA LYS A 121 -5.97 -5.99 10.93
C LYS A 121 -7.10 -6.94 11.34
N TYR A 122 -6.77 -8.17 11.75
CA TYR A 122 -7.70 -9.22 12.16
C TYR A 122 -7.33 -9.77 13.54
N LYS A 123 -8.31 -10.15 14.37
CA LYS A 123 -8.05 -10.81 15.66
C LYS A 123 -7.44 -12.19 15.42
N GLN A 124 -6.15 -12.32 15.68
CA GLN A 124 -5.37 -13.54 15.46
C GLN A 124 -4.93 -14.17 16.78
N ALA A 125 -4.58 -15.47 16.75
CA ALA A 125 -4.12 -16.17 17.93
C ALA A 125 -2.76 -15.59 18.40
N SER A 126 -2.68 -15.22 19.67
CA SER A 126 -1.45 -14.79 20.33
C SER A 126 -0.77 -16.00 21.00
N GLY A 127 0.50 -16.20 20.69
CA GLY A 127 1.37 -17.18 21.33
C GLY A 127 2.81 -16.70 21.24
N GLU A 128 3.68 -17.19 22.12
CA GLU A 128 5.12 -16.92 22.00
C GLU A 128 5.63 -17.57 20.70
N LEU A 129 5.88 -16.71 19.70
CA LEU A 129 6.44 -17.11 18.42
C LEU A 129 7.92 -16.76 18.43
N ASN A 130 8.77 -17.78 18.27
CA ASN A 130 10.19 -17.60 18.05
C ASN A 130 10.46 -17.63 16.53
N VAL A 131 10.05 -16.57 15.84
CA VAL A 131 10.30 -16.41 14.40
C VAL A 131 11.43 -15.40 14.25
N LYS A 132 12.61 -15.86 13.82
CA LYS A 132 13.78 -15.00 13.57
C LYS A 132 13.78 -14.34 12.20
N SER A 133 13.22 -15.00 11.20
CA SER A 133 13.16 -14.48 9.83
C SER A 133 11.81 -14.82 9.22
N VAL A 134 11.14 -13.83 8.61
CA VAL A 134 9.77 -13.99 8.12
C VAL A 134 9.56 -13.36 6.75
N ALA A 135 8.93 -14.11 5.84
CA ALA A 135 8.43 -13.60 4.57
C ALA A 135 6.93 -13.34 4.67
N PHE A 136 6.53 -12.07 4.69
CA PHE A 136 5.12 -11.69 4.59
C PHE A 136 4.71 -11.66 3.11
N ILE A 137 3.82 -12.58 2.73
CA ILE A 137 3.33 -12.71 1.36
C ILE A 137 1.88 -12.24 1.25
N PRO A 138 1.46 -11.70 0.09
CA PRO A 138 0.09 -11.27 -0.11
C PRO A 138 -0.86 -12.47 -0.24
N GLY A 139 -2.16 -12.18 -0.23
CA GLY A 139 -3.21 -13.19 -0.45
C GLY A 139 -3.14 -13.83 -1.82
N THR A 140 -3.86 -14.94 -1.99
CA THR A 140 -3.91 -15.71 -3.25
C THR A 140 -4.22 -14.85 -4.47
N ASN A 141 -5.03 -13.81 -4.32
CA ASN A 141 -5.40 -12.90 -5.41
C ASN A 141 -4.21 -12.14 -6.04
N MET A 142 -3.12 -11.92 -5.29
CA MET A 142 -1.97 -11.14 -5.74
C MET A 142 -0.66 -11.95 -5.73
N PHE A 143 -0.63 -13.11 -5.08
CA PHE A 143 0.60 -13.89 -4.87
C PHE A 143 1.37 -14.16 -6.16
N HIS A 144 0.71 -14.75 -7.17
CA HIS A 144 1.38 -15.15 -8.42
C HIS A 144 1.88 -13.98 -9.25
N ASP A 145 1.27 -12.80 -9.11
CA ASP A 145 1.68 -11.60 -9.83
C ASP A 145 2.78 -10.85 -9.09
N MET A 146 2.69 -10.75 -7.77
CA MET A 146 3.49 -9.83 -6.96
C MET A 146 4.71 -10.46 -6.30
N VAL A 147 4.75 -11.78 -6.12
CA VAL A 147 5.87 -12.50 -5.51
C VAL A 147 6.72 -13.15 -6.60
N SER A 148 8.03 -12.93 -6.57
CA SER A 148 8.97 -13.66 -7.41
C SER A 148 9.19 -15.05 -6.81
N ARG A 149 8.73 -16.08 -7.52
CA ARG A 149 8.99 -17.48 -7.12
C ARG A 149 10.49 -17.76 -7.00
N GLU A 150 11.28 -17.17 -7.90
CA GLU A 150 12.73 -17.33 -7.92
C GLU A 150 13.36 -16.66 -6.69
N ALA A 151 13.04 -15.39 -6.43
CA ALA A 151 13.62 -14.65 -5.31
C ALA A 151 13.19 -15.24 -3.96
N LEU A 152 11.91 -15.62 -3.82
CA LEU A 152 11.42 -16.30 -2.64
C LEU A 152 12.12 -17.65 -2.46
N SER A 153 12.25 -18.47 -3.52
CA SER A 153 12.90 -19.78 -3.39
C SER A 153 14.37 -19.66 -3.02
N ARG A 154 15.07 -18.66 -3.58
CA ARG A 154 16.46 -18.37 -3.22
C ARG A 154 16.58 -17.92 -1.76
N ALA A 155 15.74 -16.99 -1.31
CA ALA A 155 15.70 -16.58 0.09
C ALA A 155 15.41 -17.75 1.03
N MET A 156 14.46 -18.62 0.67
CA MET A 156 14.13 -19.83 1.43
C MET A 156 15.26 -20.87 1.42
N PHE A 157 16.18 -20.81 0.47
CA PHE A 157 17.35 -21.68 0.43
C PHE A 157 18.52 -21.09 1.25
N GLU A 158 18.72 -19.78 1.18
CA GLU A 158 19.85 -19.09 1.80
C GLU A 158 19.62 -18.78 3.29
N ASP A 159 18.37 -18.57 3.74
CA ASP A 159 18.02 -18.32 5.14
C ASP A 159 17.28 -19.53 5.73
N GLU A 160 18.03 -20.40 6.42
CA GLU A 160 17.52 -21.60 7.10
C GLU A 160 16.52 -21.31 8.24
N GLU A 161 16.39 -20.05 8.67
CA GLU A 161 15.45 -19.62 9.71
C GLU A 161 14.20 -18.94 9.14
N LEU A 162 14.18 -18.65 7.82
CA LEU A 162 13.07 -18.00 7.15
C LEU A 162 11.79 -18.85 7.11
N VAL A 163 10.71 -18.33 7.70
CA VAL A 163 9.37 -18.91 7.54
C VAL A 163 8.50 -18.01 6.68
N ILE A 164 7.56 -18.60 5.95
CA ILE A 164 6.56 -17.88 5.18
C ILE A 164 5.36 -17.62 6.08
N LYS A 165 4.94 -16.35 6.19
CA LYS A 165 3.67 -15.96 6.81
C LYS A 165 2.67 -15.60 5.71
N PRO A 166 1.71 -16.49 5.41
CA PRO A 166 0.65 -16.20 4.46
C PRO A 166 -0.30 -15.12 4.98
N HIS A 167 -0.85 -14.34 4.04
CA HIS A 167 -1.95 -13.44 4.32
C HIS A 167 -3.16 -14.21 4.84
N PRO A 168 -3.99 -13.64 5.73
CA PRO A 168 -5.16 -14.33 6.30
C PRO A 168 -6.22 -14.75 5.26
N LEU A 169 -6.23 -14.10 4.10
CA LEU A 169 -7.10 -14.41 2.95
C LEU A 169 -6.48 -15.43 1.97
N SER A 170 -5.31 -15.98 2.26
CA SER A 170 -4.72 -17.03 1.42
C SER A 170 -5.56 -18.31 1.51
N ASP A 171 -5.87 -18.89 0.35
CA ASP A 171 -6.67 -20.11 0.26
C ASP A 171 -5.82 -21.38 0.50
N GLY A 172 -6.51 -22.48 0.81
CA GLY A 172 -5.83 -23.75 1.11
C GLY A 172 -4.98 -24.30 -0.05
N LYS A 173 -5.26 -23.90 -1.29
CA LYS A 173 -4.47 -24.29 -2.46
C LYS A 173 -3.10 -23.63 -2.44
N LEU A 174 -3.04 -22.31 -2.23
CA LEU A 174 -1.76 -21.61 -2.09
C LEU A 174 -0.97 -22.16 -0.90
N ILE A 175 -1.63 -22.43 0.24
CA ILE A 175 -0.94 -23.00 1.41
C ILE A 175 -0.35 -24.38 1.09
N ALA A 176 -1.14 -25.27 0.47
CA ALA A 176 -0.67 -26.60 0.09
C ALA A 176 0.50 -26.53 -0.90
N GLU A 177 0.46 -25.60 -1.85
CA GLU A 177 1.54 -25.36 -2.80
C GLU A 177 2.83 -24.94 -2.07
N LEU A 178 2.76 -23.94 -1.19
CA LEU A 178 3.92 -23.47 -0.42
C LEU A 178 4.50 -24.57 0.45
N CYS A 179 3.65 -25.34 1.14
CA CYS A 179 4.07 -26.49 1.95
C CYS A 179 4.73 -27.59 1.12
N SER A 180 4.25 -27.82 -0.10
CA SER A 180 4.83 -28.81 -1.02
C SER A 180 6.22 -28.39 -1.51
N ILE A 181 6.47 -27.09 -1.68
CA ILE A 181 7.74 -26.57 -2.20
C ILE A 181 8.76 -26.41 -1.07
N PHE A 182 8.35 -25.81 0.06
CA PHE A 182 9.26 -25.38 1.12
C PHE A 182 9.19 -26.23 2.40
N GLY A 183 8.25 -27.18 2.47
CA GLY A 183 7.98 -27.97 3.66
C GLY A 183 6.99 -27.30 4.62
N HIS A 184 6.10 -28.09 5.22
CA HIS A 184 5.06 -27.60 6.12
C HIS A 184 5.61 -26.87 7.36
N TYR A 185 6.82 -27.20 7.81
CA TYR A 185 7.49 -26.58 8.96
C TYR A 185 8.01 -25.17 8.65
N ARG A 186 8.00 -24.75 7.38
CA ARG A 186 8.47 -23.43 6.90
C ARG A 186 7.32 -22.51 6.49
N VAL A 187 6.07 -22.93 6.68
CA VAL A 187 4.88 -22.17 6.33
C VAL A 187 3.99 -22.04 7.57
N LEU A 188 3.83 -20.83 8.06
CA LEU A 188 3.03 -20.53 9.24
C LEU A 188 1.53 -20.60 8.94
N ASP A 189 0.73 -20.88 9.97
CA ASP A 189 -0.73 -20.80 9.86
C ASP A 189 -1.16 -19.36 9.48
N PRO A 190 -2.02 -19.17 8.46
CA PRO A 190 -2.57 -17.87 8.09
C PRO A 190 -3.24 -17.11 9.26
N LYS A 191 -3.75 -17.82 10.26
CA LYS A 191 -4.42 -17.28 11.46
C LYS A 191 -3.46 -16.85 12.59
N LEU A 192 -2.17 -17.17 12.50
CA LEU A 192 -1.19 -16.63 13.44
C LEU A 192 -1.05 -15.12 13.26
N SER A 193 -0.78 -14.43 14.37
CA SER A 193 -0.55 -12.98 14.40
C SER A 193 0.62 -12.58 13.49
N GLY A 194 0.36 -11.71 12.52
CA GLY A 194 1.40 -11.10 11.71
C GLY A 194 2.28 -10.15 12.53
N ASP A 195 1.67 -9.35 13.41
CA ASP A 195 2.39 -8.45 14.32
C ASP A 195 3.33 -9.23 15.25
N ALA A 196 2.88 -10.32 15.87
CA ALA A 196 3.73 -11.14 16.73
C ALA A 196 4.94 -11.70 15.97
N CYS A 197 4.73 -12.17 14.72
CA CYS A 197 5.84 -12.60 13.87
C CYS A 197 6.81 -11.45 13.57
N LEU A 198 6.30 -10.25 13.31
CA LEU A 198 7.12 -9.07 13.02
C LEU A 198 7.94 -8.63 14.25
N VAL A 199 7.33 -8.63 15.44
CA VAL A 199 8.00 -8.29 16.70
C VAL A 199 9.17 -9.24 16.95
N SER A 200 8.95 -10.55 16.80
CA SER A 200 9.99 -11.55 17.04
C SER A 200 11.08 -11.54 15.95
N ALA A 201 10.73 -11.21 14.70
CA ALA A 201 11.66 -11.33 13.57
C ALA A 201 12.83 -10.36 13.63
N GLU A 202 14.02 -10.86 13.38
CA GLU A 202 15.23 -10.07 13.16
C GLU A 202 15.34 -9.62 11.70
N ARG A 203 14.79 -10.40 10.76
CA ARG A 203 14.83 -10.16 9.31
C ARG A 203 13.45 -10.28 8.68
N VAL A 204 13.11 -9.37 7.78
CA VAL A 204 11.79 -9.34 7.14
C VAL A 204 11.92 -9.36 5.63
N TYR A 205 11.25 -10.31 4.99
CA TYR A 205 11.11 -10.39 3.54
C TYR A 205 9.70 -9.92 3.16
N ALA A 206 9.61 -9.04 2.17
CA ALA A 206 8.35 -8.43 1.77
C ALA A 206 8.31 -8.17 0.26
N CYS A 207 7.12 -7.84 -0.23
CA CYS A 207 6.91 -7.26 -1.54
C CYS A 207 6.14 -5.94 -1.40
N THR A 208 6.04 -5.18 -2.49
CA THR A 208 5.48 -3.82 -2.50
C THR A 208 3.98 -3.70 -2.19
N THR A 209 3.29 -4.83 -1.94
CA THR A 209 1.88 -4.88 -1.51
C THR A 209 1.70 -5.02 -0.01
N THR A 210 2.78 -5.27 0.72
CA THR A 210 2.69 -5.71 2.11
C THR A 210 2.98 -4.55 3.05
N GLU A 211 2.04 -4.18 3.91
CA GLU A 211 2.24 -3.10 4.89
C GLU A 211 3.27 -3.49 5.98
N MET A 212 3.40 -4.77 6.29
CA MET A 212 4.27 -5.30 7.35
C MET A 212 5.75 -4.94 7.16
N GLY A 213 6.25 -4.85 5.93
CA GLY A 213 7.63 -4.44 5.72
C GLY A 213 7.86 -2.94 5.95
N LEU A 214 6.84 -2.09 5.82
CA LEU A 214 6.95 -0.68 6.20
C LEU A 214 7.07 -0.55 7.73
N TYR A 215 6.30 -1.33 8.48
CA TYR A 215 6.47 -1.42 9.93
C TYR A 215 7.85 -1.94 10.32
N ALA A 216 8.36 -2.97 9.64
CA ALA A 216 9.72 -3.47 9.86
C ALA A 216 10.77 -2.35 9.73
N VAL A 217 10.64 -1.50 8.71
CA VAL A 217 11.52 -0.33 8.52
C VAL A 217 11.40 0.66 9.67
N LEU A 218 10.20 1.02 10.11
CA LEU A 218 10.01 1.93 11.26
C LEU A 218 10.59 1.36 12.57
N MET A 219 10.52 0.03 12.72
CA MET A 219 11.12 -0.70 13.84
C MET A 219 12.64 -0.86 13.73
N GLY A 220 13.27 -0.38 12.66
CA GLY A 220 14.72 -0.50 12.45
C GLY A 220 15.17 -1.93 12.11
N LYS A 221 14.29 -2.73 11.51
CA LYS A 221 14.60 -4.11 11.08
C LYS A 221 15.03 -4.11 9.60
N PRO A 222 16.02 -4.93 9.22
CA PRO A 222 16.39 -5.11 7.81
C PRO A 222 15.23 -5.70 7.00
N ILE A 223 15.04 -5.17 5.79
CA ILE A 223 14.04 -5.63 4.84
C ILE A 223 14.68 -6.16 3.56
N HIS A 224 14.11 -7.25 3.04
CA HIS A 224 14.56 -7.93 1.83
C HIS A 224 13.40 -8.06 0.84
N ASN A 225 13.68 -7.86 -0.44
CA ASN A 225 12.67 -7.87 -1.48
C ASN A 225 12.50 -9.28 -2.06
N VAL A 226 11.29 -9.83 -1.98
CA VAL A 226 10.87 -11.08 -2.67
C VAL A 226 9.81 -10.80 -3.74
N GLY A 227 9.67 -9.54 -4.13
CA GLY A 227 8.74 -9.07 -5.14
C GLY A 227 9.11 -9.54 -6.55
N ASN A 228 8.09 -9.61 -7.40
CA ASN A 228 8.28 -9.78 -8.83
C ASN A 228 8.67 -8.45 -9.47
N PHE A 229 9.94 -8.35 -9.88
CA PHE A 229 10.53 -7.15 -10.49
C PHE A 229 9.64 -6.48 -11.55
N PHE A 230 8.97 -7.26 -12.42
CA PHE A 230 8.14 -6.71 -13.49
C PHE A 230 6.80 -6.15 -13.03
N ASN A 231 6.34 -6.54 -11.84
CA ASN A 231 5.05 -6.17 -11.29
C ASN A 231 5.15 -5.30 -10.02
N GLU A 232 6.34 -5.13 -9.45
CA GLU A 232 6.56 -4.39 -8.20
C GLU A 232 5.95 -2.98 -8.20
N GLY A 233 6.00 -2.28 -9.34
CA GLY A 233 5.41 -0.95 -9.49
C GLY A 233 3.89 -0.93 -9.24
N ARG A 234 3.19 -2.06 -9.39
CA ARG A 234 1.74 -2.19 -9.17
C ARG A 234 1.35 -2.32 -7.70
N GLY A 235 2.29 -2.58 -6.80
CA GLY A 235 1.99 -2.71 -5.39
C GLY A 235 1.52 -1.40 -4.77
N ALA A 236 0.60 -1.49 -3.80
CA ALA A 236 0.00 -0.32 -3.14
C ALA A 236 1.04 0.61 -2.49
N TYR A 237 2.15 0.05 -2.03
CA TYR A 237 3.23 0.75 -1.33
C TYR A 237 4.51 0.85 -2.17
N SER A 238 4.43 0.58 -3.49
CA SER A 238 5.60 0.50 -4.38
C SER A 238 6.42 1.79 -4.40
N ALA A 239 5.76 2.94 -4.38
CA ALA A 239 6.41 4.24 -4.39
C ALA A 239 7.27 4.47 -3.13
N PHE A 240 6.86 3.95 -1.98
CA PHE A 240 7.66 3.98 -0.75
C PHE A 240 8.82 2.99 -0.85
N TYR A 241 8.50 1.72 -1.10
CA TYR A 241 9.49 0.63 -1.10
C TYR A 241 10.67 0.83 -2.05
N ARG A 242 10.44 1.46 -3.21
CA ARG A 242 11.50 1.80 -4.15
C ARG A 242 12.65 2.58 -3.50
N GLN A 243 12.34 3.40 -2.50
CA GLN A 243 13.32 4.22 -1.78
C GLN A 243 13.94 3.49 -0.58
N LEU A 244 13.49 2.28 -0.24
CA LEU A 244 13.87 1.57 0.98
C LEU A 244 14.76 0.34 0.71
N TRP A 245 14.67 -0.25 -0.48
CA TRP A 245 15.47 -1.42 -0.84
C TRP A 245 16.97 -1.13 -0.84
N ASN A 246 17.77 -2.12 -0.43
CA ASN A 246 19.24 -2.07 -0.39
C ASN A 246 19.83 -0.98 0.52
N LYS A 247 19.05 -0.45 1.47
CA LYS A 247 19.53 0.47 2.51
C LYS A 247 19.85 -0.29 3.79
N THR A 248 20.74 0.26 4.60
CA THR A 248 20.89 -0.18 6.00
C THR A 248 19.59 0.11 6.77
N PRO A 249 19.32 -0.59 7.89
CA PRO A 249 18.11 -0.35 8.68
C PRO A 249 17.93 1.12 9.10
N ASP A 250 19.00 1.79 9.51
CA ASP A 250 18.94 3.21 9.92
C ASP A 250 18.64 4.15 8.75
N GLU A 251 19.27 3.93 7.60
CA GLU A 251 19.00 4.71 6.39
C GLU A 251 17.57 4.50 5.89
N ALA A 252 17.09 3.25 5.88
CA ALA A 252 15.73 2.92 5.48
C ALA A 252 14.72 3.58 6.42
N LYS A 253 14.95 3.48 7.73
CA LYS A 253 14.09 4.11 8.75
C LYS A 253 14.05 5.62 8.59
N SER A 254 15.21 6.27 8.48
CA SER A 254 15.30 7.71 8.24
C SER A 254 14.59 8.13 6.96
N THR A 255 14.79 7.39 5.87
CA THR A 255 14.14 7.63 4.57
C THR A 255 12.62 7.53 4.70
N LEU A 256 12.10 6.46 5.31
CA LEU A 256 10.66 6.27 5.48
C LEU A 256 10.06 7.33 6.41
N THR A 257 10.71 7.65 7.53
CA THR A 257 10.28 8.73 8.43
C THR A 257 10.14 10.04 7.67
N HIS A 258 11.14 10.40 6.85
CA HIS A 258 11.09 11.62 6.07
C HIS A 258 9.94 11.61 5.03
N ILE A 259 9.73 10.48 4.33
CA ILE A 259 8.59 10.29 3.44
C ILE A 259 7.27 10.49 4.19
N LEU A 260 7.08 9.81 5.33
CA LEU A 260 5.83 9.88 6.10
C LEU A 260 5.57 11.26 6.68
N ASN A 261 6.59 12.07 6.96
CA ASN A 261 6.43 13.44 7.45
C ASN A 261 6.20 14.45 6.32
N SER A 262 6.50 14.12 5.07
CA SER A 262 6.35 15.03 3.93
C SER A 262 4.93 15.08 3.38
N PRO A 263 4.35 16.28 3.13
CA PRO A 263 3.00 16.43 2.57
C PRO A 263 2.86 15.83 1.17
N LEU A 264 3.97 15.62 0.45
CA LEU A 264 3.95 15.16 -0.93
C LEU A 264 3.93 13.63 -1.06
N SER A 265 4.08 12.88 0.04
CA SER A 265 4.14 11.42 0.01
C SER A 265 2.79 10.74 -0.23
N GLY A 266 1.69 11.45 0.03
CA GLY A 266 0.34 10.89 0.00
C GLY A 266 -0.08 10.20 1.30
N PHE A 267 0.81 10.08 2.30
CA PHE A 267 0.42 9.58 3.61
C PHE A 267 -0.20 10.69 4.47
N MET A 268 -1.42 10.45 4.95
CA MET A 268 -2.21 11.37 5.78
C MET A 268 -2.50 10.71 7.13
N HIS A 269 -1.82 11.15 8.17
CA HIS A 269 -2.03 10.62 9.53
C HIS A 269 -3.27 11.25 10.17
N LYS A 270 -4.06 10.48 10.92
CA LYS A 270 -5.31 10.95 11.53
C LYS A 270 -5.16 12.04 12.59
N ASP A 271 -4.01 12.04 13.26
CA ASP A 271 -3.70 12.99 14.34
C ASP A 271 -2.88 14.20 13.85
N ASP A 272 -2.63 14.32 12.55
CA ASP A 272 -1.93 15.49 12.00
C ASP A 272 -2.87 16.73 12.08
N PRO A 273 -2.52 17.77 12.84
CA PRO A 273 -3.37 18.95 13.00
C PRO A 273 -3.54 19.74 11.69
N ASN A 274 -2.63 19.56 10.73
CA ASN A 274 -2.61 20.26 9.44
C ASN A 274 -3.04 19.33 8.29
N VAL A 275 -3.75 18.22 8.57
CA VAL A 275 -4.12 17.22 7.58
C VAL A 275 -4.85 17.81 6.36
N ALA A 276 -5.67 18.85 6.54
CA ALA A 276 -6.38 19.50 5.45
C ALA A 276 -5.44 20.22 4.46
N ASP A 277 -4.45 20.94 4.97
CA ASP A 277 -3.45 21.65 4.17
C ASP A 277 -2.50 20.65 3.51
N ARG A 278 -2.16 19.58 4.22
CA ARG A 278 -1.35 18.47 3.72
C ARG A 278 -2.01 17.77 2.52
N VAL A 279 -3.31 17.49 2.63
CA VAL A 279 -4.10 16.93 1.52
C VAL A 279 -4.14 17.87 0.32
N GLN A 280 -4.29 19.18 0.56
CA GLN A 280 -4.28 20.17 -0.53
C GLN A 280 -2.92 20.19 -1.24
N ALA A 281 -1.82 20.30 -0.48
CA ALA A 281 -0.47 20.33 -1.02
C ALA A 281 -0.14 19.07 -1.83
N TYR A 282 -0.58 17.90 -1.36
CA TYR A 282 -0.45 16.65 -2.08
C TYR A 282 -1.17 16.69 -3.44
N PHE A 283 -2.43 17.12 -3.46
CA PHE A 283 -3.21 17.16 -4.70
C PHE A 283 -2.67 18.19 -5.70
N ASP A 284 -2.24 19.36 -5.23
CA ASP A 284 -1.63 20.37 -6.08
C ASP A 284 -0.35 19.84 -6.75
N ALA A 285 0.51 19.16 -5.98
CA ALA A 285 1.71 18.51 -6.50
C ALA A 285 1.35 17.38 -7.48
N ALA A 286 0.38 16.53 -7.16
CA ALA A 286 -0.06 15.44 -8.03
C ALA A 286 -0.62 15.95 -9.36
N MET A 287 -1.39 17.04 -9.33
CA MET A 287 -1.93 17.67 -10.54
C MET A 287 -0.85 18.38 -11.36
N SER A 288 0.18 18.93 -10.71
CA SER A 288 1.36 19.47 -11.40
C SER A 288 2.15 18.36 -12.13
N VAL A 289 2.44 17.25 -11.44
CA VAL A 289 3.07 16.07 -12.03
C VAL A 289 2.24 15.56 -13.21
N ARG A 290 0.93 15.41 -13.03
CA ARG A 290 0.00 15.03 -14.08
C ARG A 290 0.09 15.94 -15.29
N ALA A 291 0.05 17.26 -15.10
CA ALA A 291 0.10 18.24 -16.19
C ALA A 291 1.41 18.12 -16.99
N SER A 292 2.54 17.90 -16.31
CA SER A 292 3.84 17.70 -16.97
C SER A 292 3.93 16.42 -17.81
N LEU A 293 3.09 15.43 -17.52
CA LEU A 293 3.05 14.13 -18.19
C LEU A 293 1.90 14.01 -19.21
N LYS A 294 1.31 15.14 -19.60
CA LYS A 294 0.25 15.20 -20.60
C LYS A 294 0.79 14.72 -21.97
N PRO A 295 0.13 13.76 -22.65
CA PRO A 295 0.55 13.33 -23.98
C PRO A 295 0.62 14.51 -24.97
N VAL A 296 1.70 14.57 -25.74
CA VAL A 296 1.94 15.63 -26.74
C VAL A 296 1.13 15.42 -28.02
N LEU A 297 0.71 14.18 -28.29
CA LEU A 297 -0.13 13.91 -29.45
C LEU A 297 -1.50 14.58 -29.26
N PRO A 298 -1.95 15.42 -30.21
CA PRO A 298 -3.32 15.92 -30.16
C PRO A 298 -4.24 14.70 -30.22
N TYR A 299 -5.19 14.61 -29.29
CA TYR A 299 -6.34 13.74 -29.49
C TYR A 299 -6.87 14.03 -30.90
N PRO A 300 -7.11 13.03 -31.77
CA PRO A 300 -7.74 13.29 -33.04
C PRO A 300 -9.03 14.04 -32.73
N GLN A 301 -9.08 15.31 -33.15
CA GLN A 301 -10.32 16.06 -33.02
C GLN A 301 -11.36 15.29 -33.81
N ALA A 302 -12.55 15.10 -33.22
CA ALA A 302 -13.67 14.59 -33.99
C ALA A 302 -13.75 15.41 -35.28
N PRO A 303 -13.86 14.77 -36.46
CA PRO A 303 -13.91 15.51 -37.71
C PRO A 303 -14.98 16.57 -37.57
N ALA A 304 -14.62 17.82 -37.87
CA ALA A 304 -15.56 18.93 -37.82
C ALA A 304 -16.82 18.51 -38.58
N SER A 305 -17.98 18.62 -37.93
CA SER A 305 -19.27 18.28 -38.52
C SER A 305 -19.43 19.07 -39.83
N GLY A 306 -19.18 18.42 -40.96
CA GLY A 306 -19.17 19.07 -42.27
C GLY A 306 -18.02 18.71 -43.22
N ALA A 307 -17.07 17.85 -42.84
CA ALA A 307 -16.10 17.34 -43.83
C ALA A 307 -16.82 16.45 -44.86
N PRO A 308 -16.83 16.81 -46.17
CA PRO A 308 -17.52 16.04 -47.18
C PRO A 308 -16.85 14.67 -47.31
N VAL A 309 -17.65 13.61 -47.16
CA VAL A 309 -17.27 12.24 -47.47
C VAL A 309 -16.88 12.21 -48.94
N ARG A 310 -15.61 11.93 -49.27
CA ARG A 310 -15.22 11.70 -50.65
C ARG A 310 -15.96 10.44 -51.13
N PRO A 311 -16.75 10.53 -52.22
CA PRO A 311 -17.33 9.34 -52.82
C PRO A 311 -16.19 8.46 -53.37
N SER A 312 -16.32 7.17 -53.11
CA SER A 312 -15.47 6.06 -53.56
C SER A 312 -15.31 6.00 -55.06
#